data_AF-A0A7J2ZBL7-F1
#
_entry.id   AF-A0A7J2ZBL7-F1
#
_cell.length_a   1.000
_cell.length_b   1.000
_cell.length_c   1.000
_cell.angle_alpha   90.00
_cell.angle_beta   90.00
_cell.angle_gamma   90.00
#
_symmetry.space_group_name_H-M   'P 1'
#
loop_
_entity.id
_entity.type
_entity.pdbx_description
1 polymer ?
#
loop_
_entity_poly.entity_id
_entity_poly.type
_entity_poly.pdbx_seq_one_letter_code
_entity_poly.pdbx_strand_id
1 'polypeptide(L)'
;MGPEPTKAFKEGLKLKKHDKPFPFIKSYKSLTEVLTDHRLAALGDAYINFAYSLALSIKRGKPSGAKVKGTVLVEAFRKAGLRGHMPSRVSSHMLADAAEALIVYAWLYGCISLDECVSILCKSGDSVEGFTQLLLAIRGKITF
;
A
#
# COMPACT_ATOMS: atom_id res chain seq x y z
N MET A 1 -19.91 -33.39 -11.72
CA MET A 1 -19.35 -32.15 -12.31
C MET A 1 -19.52 -31.07 -11.25
N GLY A 2 -18.51 -30.85 -10.43
CA GLY A 2 -18.57 -29.85 -9.35
C GLY A 2 -18.64 -28.43 -9.93
N PRO A 3 -19.24 -27.46 -9.24
CA PRO A 3 -19.25 -26.09 -9.72
C PRO A 3 -17.81 -25.58 -9.85
N GLU A 4 -17.48 -24.97 -10.99
CA GLU A 4 -16.18 -24.34 -11.18
C GLU A 4 -15.94 -23.27 -10.10
N PRO A 5 -14.79 -23.31 -9.38
CA PRO A 5 -14.46 -22.34 -8.34
C PRO A 5 -14.22 -20.91 -8.91
N THR A 6 -14.27 -20.75 -10.22
CA THR A 6 -13.87 -19.54 -10.95
C THR A 6 -14.95 -18.45 -10.98
N LYS A 7 -16.24 -18.79 -10.83
CA LYS A 7 -17.33 -17.82 -10.93
C LYS A 7 -17.63 -17.12 -9.59
N ALA A 8 -17.59 -17.88 -8.49
CA ALA A 8 -17.77 -17.34 -7.14
C ALA A 8 -16.65 -16.37 -6.73
N PHE A 9 -15.42 -16.58 -7.21
CA PHE A 9 -14.29 -15.69 -6.92
C PHE A 9 -14.40 -14.34 -7.66
N LYS A 10 -15.04 -14.31 -8.84
CA LYS A 10 -15.23 -13.09 -9.64
C LYS A 10 -16.48 -12.31 -9.25
N GLU A 11 -17.52 -12.98 -8.75
CA GLU A 11 -18.76 -12.32 -8.29
C GLU A 11 -18.67 -11.78 -6.86
N GLY A 12 -17.74 -12.27 -6.03
CA GLY A 12 -17.58 -11.88 -4.63
C GLY A 12 -16.93 -10.52 -4.35
N LEU A 13 -16.54 -9.74 -5.36
CA LEU A 13 -15.79 -8.48 -5.19
C LEU A 13 -16.40 -7.30 -5.97
N LYS A 14 -17.72 -7.27 -6.14
CA LYS A 14 -18.42 -5.98 -6.32
C LYS A 14 -18.48 -5.26 -4.96
N LEU A 15 -17.32 -4.90 -4.42
CA LEU A 15 -17.23 -4.02 -3.26
C LEU A 15 -17.85 -2.68 -3.68
N LYS A 16 -19.04 -2.40 -3.14
CA LYS A 16 -19.53 -1.02 -3.12
C LYS A 16 -18.43 -0.20 -2.44
N LYS A 17 -18.09 0.97 -2.99
CA LYS A 17 -17.03 1.88 -2.52
C LYS A 17 -17.08 2.27 -1.02
N HIS A 18 -18.07 1.80 -0.26
CA HIS A 18 -18.29 2.11 1.14
C HIS A 18 -18.49 0.89 2.07
N ASP A 19 -18.45 -0.35 1.57
CA ASP A 19 -18.56 -1.54 2.41
C ASP A 19 -17.16 -1.97 2.87
N LYS A 20 -17.02 -2.26 4.17
CA LYS A 20 -15.75 -2.72 4.76
C LYS A 20 -15.31 -4.02 4.06
N PRO A 21 -14.15 -4.04 3.37
CA PRO A 21 -13.74 -5.20 2.58
C PRO A 21 -13.36 -6.41 3.45
N PHE A 22 -12.97 -6.16 4.71
CA PHE A 22 -12.54 -7.19 5.66
C PHE A 22 -13.10 -6.91 7.06
N PRO A 23 -13.39 -7.94 7.87
CA PRO A 23 -14.00 -7.79 9.19
C PRO A 23 -13.10 -7.05 10.19
N PHE A 24 -11.78 -7.07 9.99
CA PHE A 24 -10.81 -6.40 10.85
C PHE A 24 -10.59 -4.92 10.51
N ILE A 25 -11.16 -4.44 9.40
CA ILE A 25 -10.97 -3.07 8.91
C ILE A 25 -12.05 -2.15 9.48
N LYS A 26 -11.61 -1.05 10.10
CA LYS A 26 -12.50 0.02 10.57
C LYS A 26 -12.91 0.93 9.42
N SER A 27 -13.99 1.68 9.58
CA SER A 27 -14.35 2.74 8.64
C SER A 27 -13.47 3.94 8.91
N TYR A 28 -12.72 4.39 7.91
CA TYR A 28 -11.88 5.58 7.99
C TYR A 28 -12.64 6.78 7.40
N LYS A 29 -12.66 7.91 8.10
CA LYS A 29 -13.34 9.14 7.67
C LYS A 29 -12.40 10.18 7.08
N SER A 30 -11.10 9.96 7.18
CA SER A 30 -10.09 10.88 6.67
C SER A 30 -8.78 10.18 6.38
N LEU A 31 -7.96 10.82 5.55
CA LEU A 31 -6.59 10.36 5.29
C LEU A 31 -5.77 10.28 6.57
N THR A 32 -5.90 11.27 7.47
CA THR A 32 -5.18 11.27 8.74
C THR A 32 -5.49 10.03 9.59
N GLU A 33 -6.75 9.57 9.63
CA GLU A 33 -7.11 8.35 10.39
C GLU A 33 -6.43 7.08 9.83
N VAL A 34 -6.22 7.01 8.51
CA VAL A 34 -5.48 5.91 7.86
C VAL A 34 -4.01 6.00 8.21
N LEU A 35 -3.42 7.18 8.01
CA LEU A 35 -1.99 7.42 8.21
C LEU A 35 -1.51 7.21 9.65
N THR A 36 -2.41 7.32 10.63
CA THR A 36 -2.09 7.12 12.06
C THR A 36 -2.54 5.77 12.60
N ASP A 37 -2.92 4.80 11.76
CA ASP A 37 -3.33 3.48 12.21
C ASP A 37 -2.15 2.50 12.27
N HIS A 38 -1.61 2.30 13.47
CA HIS A 38 -0.47 1.40 13.69
C HIS A 38 -0.75 -0.07 13.40
N ARG A 39 -2.01 -0.54 13.54
CA ARG A 39 -2.35 -1.93 13.20
C ARG A 39 -2.36 -2.12 11.69
N LEU A 40 -2.80 -1.10 10.96
CA LEU A 40 -2.73 -1.08 9.51
C LEU A 40 -1.28 -0.99 9.03
N ALA A 41 -0.45 -0.15 9.66
CA ALA A 41 0.99 -0.08 9.38
C ALA A 41 1.69 -1.44 9.57
N ALA A 42 1.39 -2.15 10.66
CA ALA A 42 1.97 -3.48 10.91
C ALA A 42 1.65 -4.51 9.81
N LEU A 43 0.42 -4.51 9.30
CA LEU A 43 0.07 -5.33 8.12
C LEU A 43 0.75 -4.78 6.85
N GLY A 44 0.86 -3.45 6.76
CA GLY A 44 1.53 -2.74 5.69
C GLY A 44 3.00 -3.11 5.52
N ASP A 45 3.80 -3.18 6.60
CA ASP A 45 5.21 -3.61 6.55
C ASP A 45 5.34 -4.96 5.82
N ALA A 46 4.52 -5.95 6.21
CA ALA A 46 4.53 -7.26 5.56
C ALA A 46 4.13 -7.18 4.07
N TYR A 47 3.06 -6.44 3.76
CA TYR A 47 2.57 -6.27 2.39
C TYR A 47 3.61 -5.60 1.48
N ILE A 48 4.20 -4.48 1.91
CA ILE A 48 5.18 -3.73 1.11
C ILE A 48 6.46 -4.53 0.90
N ASN A 49 6.90 -5.28 1.91
CA ASN A 49 8.09 -6.11 1.82
C ASN A 49 7.88 -7.22 0.78
N PHE A 50 6.67 -7.80 0.75
CA PHE A 50 6.31 -8.78 -0.28
C PHE A 50 6.25 -8.16 -1.68
N ALA A 51 5.50 -7.07 -1.87
CA ALA A 51 5.37 -6.40 -3.17
C ALA A 51 6.74 -5.95 -3.72
N TYR A 52 7.60 -5.40 -2.85
CA TYR A 52 8.94 -4.98 -3.23
C TYR A 52 9.87 -6.15 -3.54
N SER A 53 9.82 -7.23 -2.74
CA SER A 53 10.57 -8.46 -3.02
C SER A 53 10.18 -9.07 -4.36
N LEU A 54 8.89 -9.08 -4.68
CA LEU A 54 8.38 -9.54 -5.96
C LEU A 54 8.86 -8.64 -7.11
N ALA A 55 8.80 -7.32 -6.95
CA ALA A 55 9.32 -6.38 -7.93
C ALA A 55 10.82 -6.57 -8.20
N LEU A 56 11.62 -6.77 -7.15
CA LEU A 56 13.05 -7.08 -7.29
C LEU A 56 13.29 -8.42 -7.97
N SER A 57 12.47 -9.43 -7.66
CA SER A 57 12.57 -10.75 -8.28
C SER A 57 12.36 -10.67 -9.79
N ILE A 58 11.36 -9.92 -10.22
CA ILE A 58 11.06 -9.66 -11.64
C ILE A 58 12.23 -8.91 -12.30
N LYS A 59 12.69 -7.81 -11.70
CA LYS A 59 13.81 -7.01 -12.25
C LYS A 59 15.11 -7.81 -12.40
N ARG A 60 15.34 -8.78 -11.52
CA ARG A 60 16.56 -9.60 -11.50
C ARG A 60 16.43 -10.91 -12.26
N GLY A 61 15.22 -11.30 -12.68
CA GLY A 61 14.94 -12.60 -13.31
C GLY A 61 15.14 -13.82 -12.38
N LYS A 62 15.17 -13.62 -11.06
CA LYS A 62 15.33 -14.72 -10.08
C LYS A 62 14.66 -14.38 -8.74
N PRO A 63 14.13 -15.37 -8.00
CA PRO A 63 13.54 -15.15 -6.68
C PRO A 63 14.48 -14.38 -5.74
N SER A 64 13.97 -13.32 -5.12
CA SER A 64 14.70 -12.42 -4.23
C SER A 64 13.79 -11.95 -3.09
N GLY A 65 14.34 -11.81 -1.90
CA GLY A 65 13.67 -11.18 -0.75
C GLY A 65 14.40 -9.91 -0.34
N ALA A 66 13.65 -8.87 0.04
CA ALA A 66 14.20 -7.65 0.61
C ALA A 66 13.22 -7.02 1.60
N LYS A 67 13.77 -6.55 2.73
CA LYS A 67 13.06 -5.64 3.62
C LYS A 67 13.26 -4.20 3.14
N VAL A 68 12.17 -3.45 3.03
CA VAL A 68 12.20 -2.03 2.70
C VAL A 68 12.74 -1.28 3.92
N LYS A 69 13.73 -0.40 3.71
CA LYS A 69 14.27 0.42 4.79
C LYS A 69 13.28 1.53 5.13
N GLY A 70 13.01 1.76 6.41
CA GLY A 70 12.13 2.85 6.85
C GLY A 70 12.57 4.22 6.32
N THR A 71 13.86 4.48 6.18
CA THR A 71 14.38 5.73 5.58
C THR A 71 13.90 5.95 4.14
N VAL A 72 13.78 4.89 3.34
CA VAL A 72 13.24 4.95 1.97
C VAL A 72 11.78 5.41 1.99
N LEU A 73 10.99 4.83 2.90
CA LEU A 73 9.57 5.17 3.04
C LEU A 73 9.38 6.59 3.55
N VAL A 74 10.18 7.03 4.53
CA VAL A 74 10.15 8.40 5.05
C VAL A 74 10.43 9.41 3.94
N GLU A 75 11.46 9.17 3.13
CA GLU A 75 11.81 10.05 2.02
C GLU A 75 10.72 10.05 0.95
N ALA A 76 10.23 8.86 0.58
CA ALA A 76 9.17 8.72 -0.41
C ALA A 76 7.88 9.43 0.01
N PHE A 77 7.49 9.30 1.28
CA PHE A 77 6.32 9.93 1.89
C PHE A 77 6.40 11.46 1.87
N ARG A 78 7.60 12.01 2.14
CA ARG A 78 7.85 13.46 2.05
C ARG A 78 7.78 13.94 0.61
N LYS A 79 8.43 13.23 -0.33
CA LYS A 79 8.41 13.54 -1.77
C LYS A 79 6.99 13.48 -2.37
N ALA A 80 6.13 12.60 -1.86
CA ALA A 80 4.72 12.51 -2.25
C ALA A 80 3.84 13.66 -1.68
N GLY A 81 4.41 14.56 -0.88
CA GLY A 81 3.68 15.69 -0.27
C GLY A 81 2.69 15.28 0.82
N LEU A 82 2.82 14.08 1.38
CA LEU A 82 1.86 13.54 2.35
C LEU A 82 2.09 14.03 3.78
N ARG A 83 3.27 14.62 4.07
CA ARG A 83 3.64 15.14 5.40
C ARG A 83 2.62 16.16 5.96
N GLY A 84 1.95 16.92 5.10
CA GLY A 84 0.93 17.90 5.50
C GLY A 84 -0.33 17.29 6.14
N HIS A 85 -0.58 15.99 5.93
CA HIS A 85 -1.73 15.28 6.51
C HIS A 85 -1.41 14.62 7.85
N MET A 86 -0.15 14.69 8.29
CA MET A 86 0.31 14.16 9.56
C MET A 86 0.21 15.23 10.65
N PRO A 87 0.03 14.84 11.93
CA PRO A 87 0.12 15.75 13.06
C PRO A 87 1.44 16.57 13.08
N SER A 88 1.44 17.66 13.83
CA SER A 88 2.61 18.55 13.94
C SER A 88 3.83 17.81 14.49
N ARG A 89 3.66 17.05 15.59
CA ARG A 89 4.69 16.22 16.22
C ARG A 89 4.66 14.80 15.66
N VAL A 90 5.61 14.46 14.79
CA VAL A 90 5.79 13.11 14.25
C VAL A 90 7.26 12.74 14.17
N SER A 91 7.57 11.49 14.52
CA SER A 91 8.90 10.92 14.35
C SER A 91 9.11 10.40 12.92
N SER A 92 10.36 10.10 12.55
CA SER A 92 10.65 9.41 11.28
C SER A 92 9.99 8.04 11.22
N HIS A 93 9.96 7.29 12.32
CA HIS A 93 9.28 5.99 12.39
C HIS A 93 7.79 6.13 12.06
N MET A 94 7.10 7.12 12.63
CA MET A 94 5.69 7.36 12.32
C MET A 94 5.44 7.71 10.85
N LEU A 95 6.39 8.34 10.16
CA LEU A 95 6.26 8.63 8.73
C LEU A 95 6.43 7.36 7.87
N ALA A 96 7.28 6.42 8.29
CA ALA A 96 7.39 5.11 7.63
C ALA A 96 6.10 4.30 7.81
N ASP A 97 5.62 4.20 9.06
CA ASP A 97 4.36 3.52 9.39
C ASP A 97 3.18 4.10 8.62
N ALA A 98 3.13 5.43 8.46
CA ALA A 98 2.09 6.11 7.70
C ALA A 98 2.10 5.72 6.21
N ALA A 99 3.29 5.54 5.62
CA ALA A 99 3.42 5.06 4.26
C ALA A 99 2.94 3.60 4.13
N GLU A 100 3.34 2.74 5.06
CA GLU A 100 2.93 1.33 5.15
C GLU A 100 1.40 1.20 5.25
N ALA A 101 0.81 1.96 6.19
CA ALA A 101 -0.63 1.99 6.42
C ALA A 101 -1.39 2.44 5.17
N LEU A 102 -0.94 3.52 4.51
CA LEU A 102 -1.59 4.04 3.31
C LEU A 102 -1.56 3.04 2.15
N ILE A 103 -0.42 2.38 1.94
CA ILE A 103 -0.25 1.45 0.82
C ILE A 103 -1.16 0.24 0.99
N VAL A 104 -1.19 -0.36 2.18
CA VAL A 104 -2.04 -1.54 2.40
C VAL A 104 -3.51 -1.16 2.47
N TYR A 105 -3.87 0.00 3.01
CA TYR A 105 -5.23 0.53 2.96
C TYR A 105 -5.75 0.56 1.52
N ALA A 106 -4.97 1.16 0.61
CA ALA A 106 -5.36 1.29 -0.78
C ALA A 106 -5.58 -0.07 -1.46
N TRP A 107 -4.75 -1.06 -1.13
CA TRP A 107 -4.93 -2.42 -1.63
C TRP A 107 -6.17 -3.11 -1.06
N LEU A 108 -6.37 -3.03 0.27
CA LEU A 108 -7.51 -3.66 0.94
C LEU A 108 -8.85 -3.12 0.45
N TYR A 109 -8.91 -1.83 0.14
CA TYR A 109 -10.10 -1.17 -0.41
C TYR A 109 -10.22 -1.25 -1.94
N GLY A 110 -9.31 -1.97 -2.61
CA GLY A 110 -9.35 -2.17 -4.05
C GLY A 110 -9.04 -0.90 -4.87
N CYS A 111 -8.47 0.14 -4.26
CA CYS A 111 -8.01 1.33 -4.97
C CYS A 111 -6.80 1.02 -5.86
N ILE A 112 -5.97 0.06 -5.47
CA ILE A 112 -4.82 -0.41 -6.25
C ILE A 112 -4.67 -1.92 -6.10
N SER A 113 -4.32 -2.62 -7.18
CA SER A 113 -4.00 -4.04 -7.13
C SER A 113 -2.54 -4.29 -6.77
N LEU A 114 -2.22 -5.51 -6.31
CA LEU A 114 -0.83 -5.93 -6.09
C LEU A 114 -0.01 -5.84 -7.39
N ASP A 115 -0.58 -6.26 -8.52
CA ASP A 115 0.09 -6.21 -9.82
C ASP A 115 0.43 -4.78 -10.24
N GLU A 116 -0.47 -3.82 -10.00
CA GLU A 116 -0.20 -2.40 -10.20
C GLU A 116 0.93 -1.90 -9.27
N CYS A 117 0.90 -2.26 -7.97
CA CYS A 117 1.98 -1.90 -7.04
C CYS A 117 3.34 -2.41 -7.54
N VAL A 118 3.41 -3.69 -7.91
CA VAL A 118 4.63 -4.34 -8.41
C VAL A 118 5.10 -3.69 -9.70
N SER A 119 4.20 -3.44 -10.65
CA SER A 119 4.50 -2.77 -11.92
C SER A 119 5.12 -1.38 -11.71
N ILE A 120 4.58 -0.58 -10.78
CA ILE A 120 5.14 0.74 -10.43
C ILE A 120 6.54 0.59 -9.84
N LEU A 121 6.74 -0.31 -8.87
CA LEU A 121 8.04 -0.56 -8.23
C LEU A 121 9.08 -1.14 -9.19
N CYS A 122 8.66 -1.91 -10.20
CA CYS A 122 9.54 -2.43 -11.24
C CYS A 122 10.07 -1.33 -12.16
N LYS A 123 9.25 -0.33 -12.50
CA LYS A 123 9.60 0.71 -13.47
C LYS A 123 10.52 1.80 -12.93
N SER A 124 10.65 1.95 -11.61
CA SER A 124 11.47 3.01 -11.01
C SER A 124 12.97 2.75 -11.09
N GLY A 125 13.77 3.82 -11.15
CA GLY A 125 15.24 3.72 -11.13
C GLY A 125 15.79 3.27 -9.77
N ASP A 126 15.20 3.78 -8.69
CA ASP A 126 15.55 3.43 -7.31
C ASP A 126 14.29 3.22 -6.45
N SER A 127 14.50 2.76 -5.21
CA SER A 127 13.41 2.42 -4.30
C SER A 127 12.64 3.65 -3.79
N VAL A 128 13.32 4.78 -3.54
CA VAL A 128 12.66 6.00 -3.07
C VAL A 128 11.70 6.48 -4.14
N GLU A 129 12.18 6.59 -5.38
CA GLU A 129 11.33 7.01 -6.50
C GLU A 129 10.16 6.05 -6.72
N GLY A 130 10.40 4.74 -6.65
CA GLY A 130 9.34 3.73 -6.81
C GLY A 130 8.23 3.87 -5.77
N PHE A 131 8.60 4.05 -4.50
CA PHE A 131 7.62 4.27 -3.43
C PHE A 131 6.96 5.66 -3.53
N THR A 132 7.66 6.71 -3.99
CA THR A 132 7.05 8.02 -4.24
C THR A 132 5.96 7.90 -5.30
N GLN A 133 6.24 7.26 -6.43
CA GLN A 133 5.26 7.08 -7.51
C GLN A 133 4.07 6.23 -7.05
N LEU A 134 4.33 5.18 -6.26
CA LEU A 134 3.26 4.36 -5.69
C LEU A 134 2.34 5.16 -4.77
N LEU A 135 2.90 5.97 -3.86
CA LEU A 135 2.12 6.81 -2.95
C LEU A 135 1.32 7.89 -3.70
N LEU A 136 1.89 8.49 -4.75
CA LEU A 136 1.19 9.47 -5.60
C LEU A 136 0.02 8.82 -6.36
N ALA A 137 0.25 7.64 -6.95
CA ALA A 137 -0.79 6.90 -7.66
C ALA A 137 -1.95 6.54 -6.71
N ILE A 138 -1.64 6.10 -5.50
CA ILE A 138 -2.64 5.79 -4.46
C ILE A 138 -3.40 7.05 -4.04
N ARG A 139 -2.71 8.16 -3.79
CA ARG A 139 -3.34 9.43 -3.41
C ARG A 139 -4.36 9.90 -4.44
N GLY A 140 -4.09 9.71 -5.73
CA GLY A 140 -5.03 10.07 -6.80
C GLY A 140 -6.27 9.17 -6.88
N LYS A 141 -6.26 8.00 -6.24
CA LYS A 141 -7.35 7.01 -6.30
C LYS A 141 -8.19 6.91 -5.01
N ILE A 142 -7.68 7.41 -3.87
CA ILE A 142 -8.39 7.40 -2.60
C ILE A 142 -9.33 8.61 -2.51
N THR A 143 -10.55 8.36 -2.03
CA THR A 143 -11.57 9.36 -1.69
C THR A 143 -12.12 9.04 -0.31
N PHE A 144 -12.29 10.04 0.55
CA PHE A 144 -12.92 9.92 1.88
C PHE A 144 -14.29 10.58 1.88
#